data_AF-A0A4S0MKH8-F1
#
_entry.id   AF-A0A4S0MKH8-F1
#
_cell.length_a   1.000
_cell.length_b   1.000
_cell.length_c   1.000
_cell.angle_alpha   90.00
_cell.angle_beta   90.00
_cell.angle_gamma   90.00
#
_symmetry.space_group_name_H-M   'P 1'
#
loop_
_entity.id
_entity.type
_entity.pdbx_description
1 polymer ?
#
loop_
_entity_poly.entity_id
_entity_poly.type
_entity_poly.pdbx_seq_one_letter_code
_entity_poly.pdbx_strand_id
1 'polypeptide(L)'
;SAFDTPEGRLVFLDSLAQGRVTGELCDKRLAWLDARLAEAAGKPAYLFLHHPPLELGLTILDPLGLEQPQRLLDVLTRRGNVRYLFFGHVHRD
;
A
#
# COMPACT_ATOMS: atom_id res chain seq x y z
N SER A 1 1.26 -10.72 0.48
CA SER A 1 0.61 -11.81 1.25
C SER A 1 -0.47 -11.22 2.14
N ALA A 2 -1.38 -12.04 2.69
CA ALA A 2 -2.40 -11.60 3.63
C ALA A 2 -2.52 -12.61 4.78
N PHE A 3 -2.65 -12.11 6.02
CA PHE A 3 -2.74 -12.92 7.23
C PHE A 3 -3.83 -12.35 8.14
N ASP A 4 -4.61 -13.22 8.77
CA ASP A 4 -5.63 -12.82 9.72
C ASP A 4 -5.10 -12.99 11.16
N THR A 5 -5.30 -11.97 11.99
CA THR A 5 -5.03 -11.98 13.43
C THR A 5 -6.30 -11.61 14.19
N PRO A 6 -6.33 -11.74 15.54
CA PRO A 6 -7.45 -11.26 16.34
C PRO A 6 -7.74 -9.76 16.16
N GLU A 7 -6.72 -8.95 15.86
CA GLU A 7 -6.81 -7.49 15.71
C GLU A 7 -7.28 -7.06 14.32
N GLY A 8 -7.06 -7.89 13.29
CA GLY A 8 -7.51 -7.62 11.93
C GLY A 8 -6.69 -8.33 10.86
N ARG A 9 -6.87 -7.92 9.60
CA ARG A 9 -6.12 -8.47 8.46
C ARG A 9 -4.85 -7.67 8.20
N LEU A 10 -3.71 -8.34 8.21
CA LEU A 10 -2.43 -7.79 7.76
C LEU A 10 -2.27 -8.06 6.26
N VAL A 11 -2.00 -7.04 5.47
CA VAL A 11 -1.80 -7.14 4.02
C VAL A 11 -0.43 -6.60 3.64
N PHE A 12 0.39 -7.41 3.01
CA PHE A 12 1.74 -7.06 2.58
C PHE A 12 1.78 -6.97 1.05
N LEU A 13 2.05 -5.78 0.53
CA LEU A 13 2.16 -5.49 -0.90
C LEU A 13 3.62 -5.41 -1.33
N ASP A 14 3.90 -6.09 -2.43
CA ASP A 14 5.13 -5.88 -3.18
C ASP A 14 4.96 -4.69 -4.13
N SER A 15 5.59 -3.58 -3.78
CA SER A 15 5.64 -2.36 -4.59
C SER A 15 6.89 -2.27 -5.48
N LEU A 16 7.73 -3.31 -5.55
CA LEU A 16 8.96 -3.27 -6.36
C LEU A 16 8.63 -3.21 -7.85
N ALA A 17 9.13 -2.16 -8.50
CA ALA A 17 9.19 -2.06 -9.95
C ALA A 17 10.56 -2.56 -10.43
N GLN A 18 10.58 -3.58 -11.27
CA GLN A 18 11.84 -4.19 -11.69
C GLN A 18 12.70 -3.20 -12.47
N GLY A 19 13.95 -3.01 -12.03
CA GLY A 19 14.90 -2.10 -12.66
C GLY A 19 14.68 -0.61 -12.36
N ARG A 20 13.78 -0.26 -11.43
CA ARG A 20 13.50 1.12 -11.02
C ARG A 20 13.60 1.27 -9.51
N VAL A 21 13.94 2.49 -9.09
CA VAL A 21 13.97 2.87 -7.67
C VAL A 21 12.57 3.25 -7.17
N THR A 22 11.71 3.74 -8.07
CA THR A 22 10.32 4.04 -7.78
C THR A 22 9.51 2.78 -7.52
N GLY A 23 8.40 2.94 -6.79
CA GLY A 23 7.45 1.87 -6.57
C GLY A 23 6.41 1.78 -7.69
N GLU A 24 5.86 0.59 -7.91
CA GLU A 24 4.71 0.41 -8.82
C GLU A 24 3.73 -0.66 -8.32
N LEU A 25 2.44 -0.37 -8.44
CA LEU A 25 1.36 -1.35 -8.30
C LEU A 25 0.63 -1.51 -9.64
N CYS A 26 0.95 -2.57 -10.36
CA CYS A 26 0.26 -2.91 -11.60
C CYS A 26 -1.19 -3.36 -11.33
N ASP A 27 -1.99 -3.44 -12.39
CA ASP A 27 -3.42 -3.78 -12.33
C ASP A 27 -3.69 -5.08 -11.58
N LYS A 28 -2.84 -6.10 -11.79
CA LYS A 28 -2.94 -7.38 -11.11
C LYS A 28 -2.76 -7.24 -9.59
N ARG A 29 -1.81 -6.42 -9.14
CA ARG A 29 -1.55 -6.18 -7.71
C ARG A 29 -2.69 -5.38 -7.08
N LEU A 30 -3.21 -4.36 -7.76
CA LEU A 30 -4.35 -3.56 -7.30
C LEU A 30 -5.65 -4.37 -7.23
N ALA A 31 -5.94 -5.19 -8.24
CA ALA A 31 -7.10 -6.09 -8.24
C ALA A 31 -6.98 -7.15 -7.12
N TRP A 32 -5.77 -7.68 -6.90
CA TRP A 32 -5.52 -8.59 -5.79
C TRP A 32 -5.75 -7.92 -4.43
N LEU A 33 -5.25 -6.69 -4.23
CA LEU A 33 -5.46 -5.91 -3.01
C LEU A 33 -6.95 -5.69 -2.75
N ASP A 34 -7.67 -5.22 -3.78
CA ASP A 34 -9.09 -4.94 -3.73
C ASP A 34 -9.89 -6.17 -3.26
N ALA A 35 -9.58 -7.35 -3.81
CA ALA A 35 -10.20 -8.61 -3.41
C ALA A 35 -9.87 -9.00 -1.96
N ARG A 36 -8.61 -8.86 -1.50
CA ARG A 36 -8.22 -9.20 -0.12
C ARG A 36 -8.88 -8.29 0.92
N LEU A 37 -9.06 -7.01 0.59
CA LEU A 37 -9.76 -6.06 1.43
C LEU A 37 -11.27 -6.33 1.46
N ALA A 38 -11.86 -6.74 0.32
CA ALA A 38 -13.27 -7.15 0.24
C ALA A 38 -13.57 -8.36 1.13
N GLU A 39 -12.71 -9.38 1.11
CA GLU A 39 -12.84 -10.57 1.97
C GLU A 39 -12.77 -10.25 3.47
N ALA A 40 -12.08 -9.16 3.84
CA ALA A 40 -12.00 -8.67 5.20
C ALA A 40 -13.01 -7.55 5.50
N ALA A 41 -14.09 -7.44 4.71
CA ALA A 41 -15.15 -6.48 4.98
C ALA A 41 -15.68 -6.63 6.41
N GLY A 42 -15.88 -5.51 7.10
CA GLY A 42 -16.30 -5.48 8.51
C GLY A 42 -15.18 -5.73 9.53
N LYS A 43 -13.95 -6.04 9.11
CA LYS A 43 -12.77 -6.16 9.98
C LYS A 43 -11.74 -5.08 9.65
N PRO A 44 -10.96 -4.59 10.64
CA PRO A 44 -9.81 -3.72 10.37
C PRO A 44 -8.80 -4.40 9.44
N ALA A 45 -8.20 -3.60 8.56
CA ALA A 45 -7.06 -4.00 7.75
C ALA A 45 -5.86 -3.07 7.97
N TYR A 46 -4.66 -3.66 7.96
CA TYR A 46 -3.37 -2.99 8.16
C TYR A 46 -2.51 -3.28 6.94
N LEU A 47 -2.13 -2.23 6.22
CA LEU A 47 -1.47 -2.35 4.92
C LEU A 47 0.01 -2.01 5.04
N PHE A 48 0.87 -2.85 4.47
CA PHE A 48 2.31 -2.69 4.46
C PHE A 48 2.81 -2.68 3.01
N LEU A 49 3.63 -1.69 2.66
CA LEU A 49 4.34 -1.60 1.38
C LEU A 49 5.70 -0.92 1.58
N HIS A 50 6.58 -0.93 0.58
CA HIS A 50 7.89 -0.29 0.73
C HIS A 50 7.86 1.20 0.38
N HIS A 51 7.32 1.56 -0.79
CA HIS A 51 7.42 2.92 -1.34
C HIS A 51 6.27 3.83 -0.83
N PRO A 52 6.55 5.08 -0.40
CA PRO A 52 5.56 6.03 0.07
C PRO A 52 4.47 6.32 -0.97
N PRO A 53 3.17 6.22 -0.63
CA PRO A 53 2.06 6.52 -1.52
C PRO A 53 1.55 7.96 -1.39
N LEU A 54 2.44 8.89 -1.02
CA LEU A 54 2.17 10.32 -0.89
C LEU A 54 3.50 11.09 -0.87
N GLU A 55 3.44 12.39 -1.14
CA GLU A 55 4.55 13.31 -0.92
C GLU A 55 4.76 13.54 0.57
N LEU A 56 6.03 13.52 1.00
CA LEU A 56 6.42 13.69 2.40
C LEU A 56 7.15 15.04 2.63
N GLY A 57 7.29 15.86 1.58
CA GLY A 57 8.07 17.09 1.62
C GLY A 57 9.59 16.86 1.59
N LEU A 58 10.01 15.67 1.15
CA LEU A 58 11.41 15.27 1.04
C LEU A 58 11.82 15.39 -0.42
N THR A 59 12.29 16.56 -0.84
CA THR A 59 12.55 16.90 -2.26
C THR A 59 13.35 15.86 -3.04
N ILE A 60 14.28 15.15 -2.40
CA ILE A 60 15.10 14.11 -3.05
C ILE A 60 14.37 12.76 -3.12
N LEU A 61 13.52 12.44 -2.14
CA LEU A 61 12.88 11.13 -1.98
C LEU A 61 11.46 11.08 -2.52
N ASP A 62 10.72 12.19 -2.52
CA ASP A 62 9.36 12.25 -3.04
C ASP A 62 9.26 11.78 -4.51
N PRO A 63 10.20 12.15 -5.41
CA PRO A 63 10.20 11.62 -6.79
C PRO A 63 10.46 10.11 -6.89
N LEU A 64 10.95 9.47 -5.82
CA LEU A 64 11.27 8.04 -5.76
C LEU A 64 10.18 7.21 -5.06
N GLY A 65 9.05 7.83 -4.72
CA GLY A 65 7.90 7.17 -4.10
C GLY A 65 7.15 6.21 -5.02
N LEU A 66 5.94 5.84 -4.60
CA LEU A 66 5.05 4.99 -5.37
C LEU A 66 4.50 5.77 -6.58
N GLU A 67 4.64 5.19 -7.77
CA GLU A 67 4.05 5.74 -8.99
C GLU A 67 2.52 5.65 -8.98
N GLN A 68 1.87 6.71 -9.44
CA GLN A 68 0.41 6.82 -9.54
C GLN A 68 -0.29 6.44 -8.21
N PRO A 69 0.09 7.07 -7.08
CA PRO A 69 -0.36 6.64 -5.76
C PRO A 69 -1.87 6.74 -5.59
N GLN A 70 -2.52 7.64 -6.35
CA GLN A 70 -3.97 7.79 -6.37
C GLN A 70 -4.69 6.46 -6.67
N ARG A 71 -4.11 5.60 -7.52
CA ARG A 71 -4.70 4.29 -7.83
C ARG A 71 -4.79 3.38 -6.60
N LEU A 72 -3.81 3.45 -5.70
CA LEU A 72 -3.87 2.78 -4.42
C LEU A 72 -4.94 3.43 -3.54
N LEU A 73 -4.91 4.76 -3.39
CA LEU A 73 -5.83 5.51 -2.55
C LEU A 73 -7.31 5.30 -2.93
N ASP A 74 -7.61 5.13 -4.22
CA ASP A 74 -8.96 4.82 -4.70
C ASP A 74 -9.44 3.45 -4.20
N VAL A 75 -8.56 2.44 -4.17
CA VAL A 75 -8.87 1.11 -3.59
C VAL A 75 -9.12 1.25 -2.10
N LEU A 76 -8.26 1.98 -1.38
CA LEU A 76 -8.37 2.13 0.07
C LEU A 76 -9.67 2.86 0.45
N THR A 77 -9.98 3.94 -0.26
CA THR A 77 -11.21 4.73 -0.07
C THR A 77 -12.46 3.90 -0.35
N ARG A 78 -12.48 3.15 -1.46
CA ARG A 78 -13.62 2.29 -1.82
C ARG A 78 -13.88 1.20 -0.78
N ARG A 79 -12.84 0.62 -0.18
CA ARG A 79 -12.97 -0.49 0.76
C ARG A 79 -13.24 -0.03 2.19
N GLY A 80 -12.69 1.10 2.59
CA GLY A 80 -13.03 1.81 3.84
C GLY A 80 -12.64 1.08 5.14
N ASN A 81 -12.03 -0.10 5.07
CA ASN A 81 -11.65 -0.91 6.23
C ASN A 81 -10.16 -0.84 6.59
N VAL A 82 -9.35 -0.14 5.81
CA VAL A 82 -7.92 0.06 6.08
C VAL A 82 -7.74 1.13 7.16
N ARG A 83 -7.12 0.75 8.28
CA ARG A 83 -6.90 1.64 9.44
C ARG A 83 -5.52 2.25 9.48
N TYR A 84 -4.51 1.52 9.01
CA TYR A 84 -3.13 1.98 8.97
C TYR A 84 -2.44 1.55 7.67
N LEU A 85 -1.53 2.42 7.24
CA LEU A 85 -0.67 2.23 6.08
C LEU A 85 0.78 2.45 6.53
N PHE A 86 1.58 1.40 6.43
CA PHE A 86 2.98 1.41 6.82
C PHE A 86 3.85 1.37 5.57
N PHE A 87 4.76 2.33 5.44
CA PHE A 87 5.74 2.40 4.36
C PHE A 87 7.14 2.67 4.88
N GLY A 88 8.14 2.28 4.08
CA GLY A 88 9.56 2.46 4.38
C GLY A 88 10.19 3.41 3.37
N HIS A 89 11.28 2.94 2.72
CA HIS A 89 12.06 3.63 1.68
C HIS A 89 12.82 4.88 2.15
N VAL A 90 12.26 5.66 3.07
CA VAL A 90 12.83 6.94 3.50
C VAL A 90 13.92 6.84 4.56
N HIS A 91 14.06 5.66 5.20
CA HIS A 91 15.07 5.39 6.24
C HIS A 91 15.04 6.42 7.39
N ARG A 92 13.83 6.79 7.82
CA ARG A 92 13.54 7.74 8.89
C ARG A 92 12.30 7.28 9.65
N ASP A 93 12.26 7.62 10.94
CA ASP A 93 11.13 7.39 11.84
C ASP A 93 10.22 8.62 11.90
#